data_AF-A0A1W1BK30-F1
#
_entry.id   AF-A0A1W1BK30-F1
#
_cell.length_a   1.000
_cell.length_b   1.000
_cell.length_c   1.000
_cell.angle_alpha   90.00
_cell.angle_beta   90.00
_cell.angle_gamma   90.00
#
_symmetry.space_group_name_H-M   'P 1'
#
loop_
_entity.id
_entity.type
_entity.pdbx_description
1 polymer ?
#
loop_
_entity_poly.entity_id
_entity_poly.type
_entity_poly.pdbx_seq_one_letter_code
_entity_poly.pdbx_strand_id
1 'polypeptide(L)'
;MNILRPLSTEELNNFFSQHSLKVIQYFMNTSLFAQPEVYIDKESLPIQIPKEHLEQWFVQALQVEAVGAGSYPIDILKPNEWGADVKMLSCKVDKNDNLTNGDSGETSLAQKFKGTGISLDDMFKQEQYQEIIDGWTSIWKDKLVNVKSDKNIGNVYFFFFLRGSKRESYICAFEVDVDNINTDIITQRDENSEIKQSVFLNGVIDAKYGNTKIYKAKKRLELRLKPKNLLDDGFLIAIPTQSPTKEDIYELVQDRDKFDEYMKNKLTKFLAYSKI
;
A
#
# COMPACT_ATOMS: atom_id res chain seq x y z
N MET A 1 -14.76 17.56 3.79
CA MET A 1 -13.35 17.67 3.36
C MET A 1 -12.60 16.50 3.96
N ASN A 2 -11.65 15.90 3.25
CA ASN A 2 -10.83 14.79 3.76
C ASN A 2 -9.34 15.07 3.51
N ILE A 3 -8.45 14.63 4.40
CA ILE A 3 -7.00 14.82 4.28
C ILE A 3 -6.42 14.04 3.09
N LEU A 4 -6.91 12.82 2.86
CA LEU A 4 -6.50 11.96 1.77
C LEU A 4 -7.51 12.06 0.63
N ARG A 5 -7.05 12.57 -0.51
CA ARG A 5 -7.83 12.66 -1.74
C ARG A 5 -7.33 11.63 -2.76
N PRO A 6 -8.17 10.68 -3.21
CA PRO A 6 -7.76 9.76 -4.26
C PRO A 6 -7.49 10.55 -5.56
N LEU A 7 -6.43 10.18 -6.27
CA LEU A 7 -6.14 10.73 -7.58
C LEU A 7 -7.05 10.09 -8.63
N SER A 8 -7.66 10.93 -9.47
CA SER A 8 -8.42 10.50 -10.64
C SER A 8 -7.54 9.73 -11.64
N THR A 9 -8.16 9.01 -12.58
CA THR A 9 -7.42 8.34 -13.67
C THR A 9 -6.52 9.32 -14.44
N GLU A 10 -6.97 10.54 -14.70
CA GLU A 10 -6.17 11.55 -15.40
C GLU A 10 -4.93 11.95 -14.59
N GLU A 11 -5.10 12.22 -13.30
CA GLU A 11 -3.98 12.54 -12.40
C GLU A 11 -3.03 11.36 -12.22
N LEU A 12 -3.55 10.13 -12.11
CA LEU A 12 -2.72 8.92 -12.05
C LEU A 12 -1.88 8.77 -13.31
N ASN A 13 -2.42 9.07 -14.50
CA ASN A 13 -1.68 8.99 -15.76
C ASN A 13 -0.54 10.01 -15.86
N ASN A 14 -0.57 11.11 -15.09
CA ASN A 14 0.54 12.05 -15.00
C ASN A 14 1.77 11.44 -14.30
N PHE A 15 1.56 10.47 -13.39
CA PHE A 15 2.64 9.71 -12.77
C PHE A 15 2.92 8.43 -13.55
N PHE A 16 1.89 7.64 -13.81
CA PHE A 16 1.96 6.30 -14.36
C PHE A 16 1.65 6.30 -15.85
N SER A 17 2.56 6.88 -16.63
CA SER A 17 2.51 6.80 -18.09
C SER A 17 2.47 5.35 -18.57
N GLN A 18 2.07 5.12 -19.83
CA GLN A 18 2.15 3.79 -20.44
C GLN A 18 3.57 3.19 -20.35
N HIS A 19 4.62 4.02 -20.44
CA HIS A 19 5.99 3.56 -20.27
C HIS A 19 6.30 3.16 -18.82
N SER A 20 5.85 3.95 -17.85
CA SER A 20 5.99 3.65 -16.43
C SER A 20 5.29 2.33 -16.05
N LEU A 21 4.07 2.13 -16.55
CA LEU A 21 3.32 0.88 -16.34
C LEU A 21 4.01 -0.33 -16.97
N LYS A 22 4.65 -0.16 -18.14
CA LYS A 22 5.49 -1.19 -18.76
C LYS A 22 6.68 -1.58 -17.87
N VAL A 23 7.34 -0.62 -17.23
CA VAL A 23 8.42 -0.88 -16.26
C VAL A 23 7.89 -1.64 -15.04
N ILE A 24 6.73 -1.25 -14.50
CA ILE A 24 6.11 -1.97 -13.38
C ILE A 24 5.71 -3.40 -13.79
N GLN A 25 5.14 -3.58 -14.99
CA GLN A 25 4.80 -4.89 -15.52
C GLN A 25 6.04 -5.78 -15.70
N TYR A 26 7.15 -5.22 -16.18
CA TYR A 26 8.43 -5.93 -16.26
C TYR A 26 8.84 -6.49 -14.90
N PHE A 27 8.81 -5.67 -13.86
CA PHE A 27 9.19 -6.10 -12.52
C PHE A 27 8.19 -7.08 -11.89
N MET A 28 6.90 -6.89 -12.12
CA MET A 28 5.84 -7.85 -11.77
C MET A 28 6.15 -9.24 -12.32
N ASN A 29 6.46 -9.32 -13.62
CA ASN A 29 6.77 -10.58 -14.30
C ASN A 29 8.08 -11.19 -13.79
N THR A 30 9.07 -10.35 -13.50
CA THR A 30 10.36 -10.78 -12.94
C THR A 30 10.19 -11.35 -11.53
N SER A 31 9.39 -10.72 -10.69
CA SER A 31 9.09 -11.24 -9.34
C SER A 31 8.26 -12.51 -9.37
N LEU A 32 7.32 -12.67 -10.31
CA LEU A 32 6.61 -13.93 -10.50
C LEU A 32 7.55 -15.06 -10.94
N PHE A 33 8.49 -14.76 -11.83
CA PHE A 33 9.49 -15.73 -12.28
C PHE A 33 10.43 -16.18 -11.15
N ALA A 34 10.81 -15.25 -10.26
CA ALA A 34 11.73 -15.50 -9.17
C ALA A 34 11.07 -16.13 -7.92
N GLN A 35 9.75 -16.15 -7.83
CA GLN A 35 9.07 -16.77 -6.70
C GLN A 35 9.21 -18.29 -6.71
N PRO A 36 9.30 -18.91 -5.53
CA PRO A 36 9.33 -20.36 -5.43
C PRO A 36 8.01 -20.96 -5.90
N GLU A 37 8.09 -22.12 -6.50
CA GLU A 37 6.94 -22.91 -6.90
C GLU A 37 6.13 -23.36 -5.69
N VAL A 38 4.82 -23.43 -5.88
CA VAL A 38 3.89 -23.94 -4.87
C VAL A 38 3.63 -25.42 -5.15
N TYR A 39 3.58 -26.26 -4.12
CA TYR A 39 3.19 -27.66 -4.31
C TYR A 39 1.82 -27.78 -5.00
N ILE A 40 1.66 -28.80 -5.85
CA ILE A 40 0.51 -28.97 -6.73
C ILE A 40 -0.82 -29.00 -5.95
N ASP A 41 -0.82 -29.66 -4.79
CA ASP A 41 -1.96 -29.85 -3.89
C ASP A 41 -2.26 -28.63 -3.00
N LYS A 42 -1.37 -27.63 -2.93
CA LYS A 42 -1.54 -26.45 -2.06
C LYS A 42 -2.25 -25.31 -2.77
N GLU A 43 -2.92 -24.46 -2.00
CA GLU A 43 -3.50 -23.24 -2.56
C GLU A 43 -2.41 -22.28 -3.01
N SER A 44 -2.54 -21.75 -4.23
CA SER A 44 -1.65 -20.69 -4.71
C SER A 44 -1.89 -19.43 -3.89
N LEU A 45 -0.81 -18.89 -3.31
CA LEU A 45 -0.84 -17.58 -2.68
C LEU A 45 -0.75 -16.48 -3.75
N PRO A 46 -1.35 -15.30 -3.50
CA PRO A 46 -1.08 -14.11 -4.30
C PRO A 46 0.42 -13.78 -4.30
N ILE A 47 0.86 -13.04 -5.32
CA ILE A 47 2.26 -12.62 -5.47
C ILE A 47 2.82 -11.97 -4.19
N GLN A 48 4.00 -12.39 -3.75
CA GLN A 48 4.71 -11.77 -2.61
C GLN A 48 5.84 -10.85 -3.10
N ILE A 49 5.72 -9.55 -2.85
CA ILE A 49 6.74 -8.56 -3.25
C ILE A 49 7.32 -7.95 -1.97
N PRO A 50 8.64 -8.06 -1.72
CA PRO A 50 9.30 -7.32 -0.64
C PRO A 50 9.10 -5.81 -0.79
N LYS A 51 8.93 -5.08 0.33
CA LYS A 51 8.63 -3.64 0.28
C LYS A 51 9.73 -2.85 -0.45
N GLU A 52 10.97 -3.16 -0.13
CA GLU A 52 12.16 -2.52 -0.69
C GLU A 52 12.27 -2.76 -2.20
N HIS A 53 11.80 -3.91 -2.69
CA HIS A 53 11.75 -4.17 -4.13
C HIS A 53 10.68 -3.32 -4.78
N LEU A 54 9.49 -3.23 -4.18
CA LEU A 54 8.40 -2.42 -4.69
C LEU A 54 8.81 -0.94 -4.79
N GLU A 55 9.49 -0.40 -3.77
CA GLU A 55 10.05 0.96 -3.82
C GLU A 55 10.95 1.16 -5.03
N GLN A 56 11.85 0.21 -5.32
CA GLN A 56 12.70 0.27 -6.52
C GLN A 56 11.92 0.21 -7.84
N TRP A 57 10.77 -0.46 -7.86
CA TRP A 57 9.92 -0.45 -9.06
C TRP A 57 9.39 0.95 -9.33
N PHE A 58 8.90 1.66 -8.30
CA PHE A 58 8.42 3.03 -8.45
C PHE A 58 9.56 4.00 -8.78
N VAL A 59 10.74 3.84 -8.18
CA VAL A 59 11.95 4.62 -8.51
C VAL A 59 12.25 4.56 -10.01
N GLN A 60 12.32 3.36 -10.59
CA GLN A 60 12.62 3.19 -12.01
C GLN A 60 11.45 3.59 -12.92
N ALA A 61 10.22 3.23 -12.55
CA ALA A 61 9.04 3.55 -13.35
C ALA A 61 8.75 5.05 -13.45
N LEU A 62 9.06 5.81 -12.40
CA LEU A 62 8.78 7.24 -12.30
C LEU A 62 10.02 8.11 -12.53
N GLN A 63 11.21 7.51 -12.66
CA GLN A 63 12.49 8.21 -12.79
C GLN A 63 12.70 9.24 -11.66
N VAL A 64 12.59 8.75 -10.43
CA VAL A 64 12.72 9.53 -9.19
C VAL A 64 13.84 8.98 -8.31
N GLU A 65 14.17 9.70 -7.24
CA GLU A 65 15.21 9.28 -6.30
C GLU A 65 14.61 8.45 -5.17
N ALA A 66 15.34 7.44 -4.72
CA ALA A 66 15.05 6.78 -3.45
C ALA A 66 15.56 7.65 -2.29
N VAL A 67 14.78 7.77 -1.21
CA VAL A 67 15.18 8.57 -0.05
C VAL A 67 16.14 7.81 0.89
N GLY A 68 16.22 6.49 0.75
CA GLY A 68 17.16 5.60 1.45
C GLY A 68 16.48 4.71 2.50
N ALA A 69 17.19 3.69 2.96
CA ALA A 69 16.68 2.74 3.94
C ALA A 69 16.58 3.38 5.33
N GLY A 70 15.39 3.38 5.93
CA GLY A 70 15.18 3.92 7.27
C GLY A 70 13.73 4.27 7.58
N SER A 71 13.48 4.82 8.77
CA SER A 71 12.16 5.27 9.19
C SER A 71 11.87 6.71 8.72
N TYR A 72 12.08 7.00 7.42
CA TYR A 72 11.72 8.31 6.86
C TYR A 72 10.25 8.33 6.41
N PRO A 73 9.57 9.49 6.38
CA PRO A 73 8.14 9.51 6.09
C PRO A 73 7.72 9.29 4.64
N ILE A 74 8.66 9.39 3.70
CA ILE A 74 8.48 9.11 2.27
C ILE A 74 9.60 8.17 1.82
N ASP A 75 9.32 7.36 0.80
CA ASP A 75 10.25 6.36 0.27
C ASP A 75 10.93 6.86 -1.02
N ILE A 76 10.21 7.65 -1.83
CA ILE A 76 10.68 8.18 -3.12
C ILE A 76 10.45 9.70 -3.23
N LEU A 77 11.27 10.35 -4.05
CA LEU A 77 11.33 11.81 -4.17
C LEU A 77 11.61 12.26 -5.61
N LYS A 78 10.78 13.16 -6.13
CA LYS A 78 11.12 14.01 -7.27
C LYS A 78 11.66 15.34 -6.72
N PRO A 79 12.97 15.62 -6.86
CA PRO A 79 13.59 16.79 -6.20
C PRO A 79 12.88 18.10 -6.52
N ASN A 80 12.62 18.91 -5.48
CA ASN A 80 11.93 20.20 -5.56
C ASN A 80 10.48 20.17 -6.11
N GLU A 81 9.88 18.99 -6.26
CA GLU A 81 8.52 18.85 -6.76
C GLU A 81 7.63 18.16 -5.71
N TRP A 82 7.82 16.85 -5.52
CA TRP A 82 6.96 16.03 -4.68
C TRP A 82 7.68 14.82 -4.10
N GLY A 83 7.14 14.27 -3.01
CA GLY A 83 7.60 13.04 -2.39
C GLY A 83 6.46 12.06 -2.15
N ALA A 84 6.75 10.75 -2.14
CA ALA A 84 5.74 9.74 -1.90
C ALA A 84 6.18 8.61 -0.97
N ASP A 85 5.27 8.15 -0.12
CA ASP A 85 5.39 6.92 0.68
C ASP A 85 4.75 5.76 -0.10
N VAL A 86 5.51 4.69 -0.33
CA VAL A 86 5.10 3.54 -1.15
C VAL A 86 4.60 2.42 -0.24
N LYS A 87 3.38 1.99 -0.48
CA LYS A 87 2.65 1.06 0.39
C LYS A 87 2.13 -0.11 -0.42
N MET A 88 2.24 -1.30 0.15
CA MET A 88 1.60 -2.50 -0.40
C MET A 88 0.48 -2.96 0.50
N LEU A 89 -0.72 -3.15 -0.05
CA LEU A 89 -1.88 -3.68 0.67
C LEU A 89 -2.47 -4.87 -0.07
N SER A 90 -3.03 -5.84 0.64
CA SER A 90 -3.77 -6.95 0.02
C SER A 90 -5.25 -6.62 -0.08
N CYS A 91 -5.86 -6.92 -1.22
CA CYS A 91 -7.30 -6.85 -1.43
C CYS A 91 -7.98 -8.14 -0.95
N LYS A 92 -9.26 -8.02 -0.60
CA LYS A 92 -10.13 -9.19 -0.42
C LYS A 92 -10.84 -9.49 -1.74
N VAL A 93 -10.68 -10.72 -2.21
CA VAL A 93 -11.28 -11.20 -3.47
C VAL A 93 -12.25 -12.35 -3.22
N ASP A 94 -13.24 -12.50 -4.08
CA ASP A 94 -14.17 -13.62 -4.04
C ASP A 94 -13.60 -14.86 -4.76
N LYS A 95 -14.41 -15.92 -4.84
CA LYS A 95 -14.07 -17.20 -5.48
C LYS A 95 -13.81 -17.07 -6.98
N ASN A 96 -14.29 -15.98 -7.58
CA ASN A 96 -14.24 -15.69 -9.01
C ASN A 96 -13.13 -14.66 -9.33
N ASP A 97 -12.21 -14.41 -8.40
CA ASP A 97 -11.11 -13.45 -8.52
C ASP A 97 -11.56 -11.96 -8.59
N ASN A 98 -12.80 -11.63 -8.21
CA ASN A 98 -13.29 -10.24 -8.20
C ASN A 98 -13.05 -9.56 -6.84
N LEU A 99 -12.80 -8.25 -6.85
CA LEU A 99 -12.74 -7.46 -5.62
C LEU A 99 -14.07 -7.54 -4.85
N THR A 100 -14.00 -7.74 -3.54
CA THR A 100 -15.17 -7.69 -2.65
C THR A 100 -15.33 -6.31 -2.04
N ASN A 101 -16.47 -6.04 -1.40
CA ASN A 101 -16.71 -4.81 -0.62
C ASN A 101 -15.92 -4.77 0.70
N GLY A 102 -14.99 -5.71 0.93
CA GLY A 102 -14.19 -5.77 2.14
C GLY A 102 -13.00 -4.81 2.11
N ASP A 103 -12.61 -4.35 3.29
CA ASP A 103 -11.39 -3.56 3.47
C ASP A 103 -10.14 -4.33 3.02
N SER A 104 -9.17 -3.58 2.50
CA SER A 104 -7.81 -4.07 2.29
C SER A 104 -7.16 -4.49 3.61
N GLY A 105 -5.96 -5.08 3.50
CA GLY A 105 -5.01 -5.11 4.62
C GLY A 105 -4.71 -3.70 5.14
N GLU A 106 -4.03 -3.62 6.28
CA GLU A 106 -3.70 -2.35 6.91
C GLU A 106 -2.33 -1.77 6.52
N THR A 107 -2.21 -0.44 6.64
CA THR A 107 -0.93 0.27 6.72
C THR A 107 -0.96 1.28 7.86
N SER A 108 0.20 1.82 8.21
CA SER A 108 0.33 2.86 9.24
C SER A 108 0.58 4.23 8.60
N LEU A 109 -0.15 5.24 9.06
CA LEU A 109 0.10 6.65 8.74
C LEU A 109 1.14 7.23 9.71
N ALA A 110 0.98 6.88 10.99
CA ALA A 110 1.88 7.25 12.07
C ALA A 110 2.04 6.09 13.07
N GLN A 111 3.20 6.05 13.71
CA GLN A 111 3.55 5.07 14.75
C GLN A 111 4.32 5.78 15.88
N LYS A 112 4.55 5.06 16.99
CA LYS A 112 5.33 5.53 18.15
C LYS A 112 4.68 6.76 18.82
N PHE A 113 3.49 6.56 19.36
CA PHE A 113 2.80 7.59 20.15
C PHE A 113 3.73 8.18 21.23
N LYS A 114 3.97 9.48 21.16
CA LYS A 114 4.64 10.25 22.21
C LYS A 114 3.55 11.03 22.94
N GLY A 115 3.03 10.45 24.02
CA GLY A 115 1.99 11.09 24.83
C GLY A 115 2.52 12.25 25.68
N THR A 116 1.61 12.90 26.41
CA THR A 116 1.84 14.01 27.35
C THR A 116 2.48 13.59 28.69
N GLY A 117 3.14 12.42 28.74
CA GLY A 117 3.65 11.79 29.96
C GLY A 117 2.76 10.67 30.52
N ILE A 118 1.54 10.50 29.99
CA ILE A 118 0.63 9.39 30.27
C ILE A 118 0.72 8.36 29.14
N SER A 119 0.60 7.06 29.45
CA SER A 119 0.63 6.01 28.44
C SER A 119 -0.66 6.00 27.61
N LEU A 120 -0.57 5.70 26.30
CA LEU A 120 -1.75 5.54 25.45
C LEU A 120 -2.78 4.56 26.05
N ASP A 121 -2.28 3.51 26.71
CA ASP A 121 -3.12 2.49 27.31
C ASP A 121 -3.99 3.05 28.45
N ASP A 122 -3.43 3.97 29.23
CA ASP A 122 -4.14 4.65 30.31
C ASP A 122 -5.09 5.72 29.78
N MET A 123 -4.72 6.45 28.72
CA MET A 123 -5.64 7.39 28.05
C MET A 123 -6.90 6.67 27.54
N PHE A 124 -6.77 5.45 26.99
CA PHE A 124 -7.93 4.63 26.62
C PHE A 124 -8.75 4.15 27.83
N LYS A 125 -8.11 3.88 28.99
CA LYS A 125 -8.85 3.49 30.22
C LYS A 125 -9.62 4.67 30.82
N GLN A 126 -9.06 5.87 30.68
CA GLN A 126 -9.62 7.13 31.16
C GLN A 126 -10.55 7.78 30.12
N GLU A 127 -10.76 7.13 28.97
CA GLU A 127 -11.64 7.60 27.89
C GLU A 127 -11.24 8.99 27.34
N GLN A 128 -9.94 9.31 27.40
CA GLN A 128 -9.37 10.58 26.90
C GLN A 128 -9.23 10.58 25.36
N TYR A 129 -10.31 10.27 24.64
CA TYR A 129 -10.27 10.05 23.19
C TYR A 129 -9.87 11.30 22.41
N GLN A 130 -10.29 12.49 22.84
CA GLN A 130 -9.89 13.73 22.18
C GLN A 130 -8.37 13.94 22.28
N GLU A 131 -7.78 13.77 23.47
CA GLU A 131 -6.33 13.89 23.64
C GLU A 131 -5.56 12.84 22.84
N ILE A 132 -6.12 11.63 22.69
CA ILE A 132 -5.56 10.58 21.83
C ILE A 132 -5.54 11.06 20.37
N ILE A 133 -6.64 11.63 19.88
CA ILE A 133 -6.77 12.16 18.52
C ILE A 133 -5.80 13.33 18.30
N ASP A 134 -5.74 14.27 19.24
CA ASP A 134 -4.85 15.44 19.19
C ASP A 134 -3.39 14.99 19.08
N GLY A 135 -2.97 14.06 19.93
CA GLY A 135 -1.60 13.54 19.93
C GLY A 135 -1.24 12.82 18.62
N TRP A 136 -2.12 11.98 18.10
CA TRP A 136 -1.87 11.29 16.81
C TRP A 136 -1.88 12.24 15.62
N THR A 137 -2.77 13.24 15.63
CA THR A 137 -2.86 14.26 14.58
C THR A 137 -1.60 15.10 14.56
N SER A 138 -1.11 15.54 15.73
CA SER A 138 0.15 16.28 15.87
C SER A 138 1.34 15.46 15.36
N ILE A 139 1.48 14.21 15.80
CA ILE A 139 2.57 13.32 15.35
C ILE A 139 2.55 13.16 13.82
N TRP A 140 1.37 12.96 13.23
CA TRP A 140 1.26 12.77 11.80
C TRP A 140 1.57 14.05 11.02
N LYS A 141 1.07 15.21 11.49
CA LYS A 141 1.36 16.52 10.91
C LYS A 141 2.85 16.83 10.92
N ASP A 142 3.48 16.76 12.09
CA ASP A 142 4.90 17.08 12.27
C ASP A 142 5.77 16.22 11.36
N LYS A 143 5.43 14.92 11.26
CA LYS A 143 6.11 13.98 10.38
C LYS A 143 6.12 14.46 8.92
N LEU A 144 5.00 14.94 8.39
CA LEU A 144 4.88 15.34 6.98
C LEU A 144 5.34 16.77 6.72
N VAL A 145 5.13 17.69 7.66
CA VAL A 145 5.66 19.08 7.58
C VAL A 145 7.18 19.06 7.51
N ASN A 146 7.83 18.26 8.37
CA ASN A 146 9.30 18.12 8.35
C ASN A 146 9.81 17.60 7.00
N VAL A 147 9.08 16.70 6.34
CA VAL A 147 9.49 16.21 5.02
C VAL A 147 9.42 17.32 3.97
N LYS A 148 8.35 18.11 3.98
CA LYS A 148 8.21 19.25 3.05
C LYS A 148 9.37 20.23 3.21
N SER A 149 9.77 20.55 4.44
CA SER A 149 10.91 21.42 4.70
C SER A 149 12.25 20.78 4.36
N ASP A 150 12.50 19.55 4.81
CA ASP A 150 13.80 18.87 4.65
C ASP A 150 14.14 18.56 3.19
N LYS A 151 13.11 18.23 2.39
CA LYS A 151 13.25 17.85 0.99
C LYS A 151 12.85 18.95 0.01
N ASN A 152 12.42 20.10 0.52
CA ASN A 152 11.96 21.25 -0.25
C ASN A 152 10.89 20.85 -1.29
N ILE A 153 9.84 20.15 -0.87
CA ILE A 153 8.76 19.67 -1.76
C ILE A 153 7.42 20.35 -1.48
N GLY A 154 6.63 20.55 -2.53
CA GLY A 154 5.29 21.14 -2.45
C GLY A 154 4.22 20.14 -2.03
N ASN A 155 4.30 18.92 -2.57
CA ASN A 155 3.23 17.92 -2.46
C ASN A 155 3.76 16.61 -1.87
N VAL A 156 2.91 15.95 -1.07
CA VAL A 156 3.17 14.61 -0.52
C VAL A 156 2.08 13.67 -1.02
N TYR A 157 2.48 12.49 -1.48
CA TYR A 157 1.57 11.45 -1.97
C TYR A 157 1.74 10.15 -1.19
N PHE A 158 0.69 9.34 -1.17
CA PHE A 158 0.78 7.92 -0.83
C PHE A 158 0.50 7.10 -2.08
N PHE A 159 1.48 6.30 -2.51
CA PHE A 159 1.33 5.39 -3.64
C PHE A 159 1.08 3.99 -3.12
N PHE A 160 -0.01 3.38 -3.59
CA PHE A 160 -0.44 2.07 -3.17
C PHE A 160 -0.34 1.08 -4.30
N PHE A 161 0.41 0.01 -4.06
CA PHE A 161 0.30 -1.23 -4.80
C PHE A 161 -0.70 -2.14 -4.09
N LEU A 162 -1.86 -2.34 -4.71
CA LEU A 162 -2.92 -3.19 -4.19
C LEU A 162 -2.81 -4.58 -4.81
N ARG A 163 -2.34 -5.54 -4.01
CA ARG A 163 -2.30 -6.94 -4.40
C ARG A 163 -3.72 -7.49 -4.47
N GLY A 164 -4.21 -7.65 -5.69
CA GLY A 164 -5.54 -8.11 -6.00
C GLY A 164 -5.65 -9.64 -6.06
N SER A 165 -6.22 -10.12 -7.15
CA SER A 165 -6.48 -11.53 -7.40
C SER A 165 -5.31 -12.19 -8.13
N LYS A 166 -5.55 -13.42 -8.61
CA LYS A 166 -4.62 -14.16 -9.46
C LYS A 166 -4.49 -13.58 -10.87
N ARG A 167 -5.34 -12.61 -11.23
CA ARG A 167 -5.42 -12.03 -12.58
C ARG A 167 -4.98 -10.59 -12.63
N GLU A 168 -5.26 -9.83 -11.57
CA GLU A 168 -5.01 -8.41 -11.54
C GLU A 168 -4.50 -7.96 -10.17
N SER A 169 -3.50 -7.08 -10.20
CA SER A 169 -3.18 -6.17 -9.11
C SER A 169 -3.50 -4.75 -9.54
N TYR A 170 -3.44 -3.79 -8.62
CA TYR A 170 -3.84 -2.42 -8.91
C TYR A 170 -2.86 -1.41 -8.36
N ILE A 171 -2.80 -0.25 -9.00
CA ILE A 171 -2.13 0.94 -8.45
C ILE A 171 -3.17 2.01 -8.18
N CYS A 172 -3.05 2.67 -7.05
CA CYS A 172 -3.69 3.96 -6.82
C CYS A 172 -2.77 4.90 -6.04
N ALA A 173 -3.16 6.16 -6.00
CA ALA A 173 -2.44 7.19 -5.29
C ALA A 173 -3.42 8.12 -4.58
N PHE A 174 -2.95 8.67 -3.46
CA PHE A 174 -3.65 9.71 -2.73
C PHE A 174 -2.74 10.92 -2.58
N GLU A 175 -3.27 12.10 -2.86
CA GLU A 175 -2.65 13.34 -2.41
C GLU A 175 -2.95 13.55 -0.92
N VAL A 176 -1.95 14.03 -0.19
CA VAL A 176 -2.06 14.33 1.24
C VAL A 176 -2.13 15.84 1.43
N ASP A 177 -3.26 16.32 1.94
CA ASP A 177 -3.45 17.71 2.32
C ASP A 177 -2.81 17.97 3.70
N VAL A 178 -1.49 18.16 3.69
CA VAL A 178 -0.66 18.32 4.90
C VAL A 178 -1.09 19.52 5.74
N ASP A 179 -1.50 20.61 5.09
CA ASP A 179 -1.81 21.88 5.77
C ASP A 179 -3.08 21.75 6.62
N ASN A 180 -4.02 20.93 6.17
CA ASN A 180 -5.29 20.66 6.82
C ASN A 180 -5.27 19.49 7.82
N ILE A 181 -4.11 18.89 8.10
CA ILE A 181 -4.00 17.92 9.21
C ILE A 181 -4.20 18.68 10.54
N ASN A 182 -5.41 18.60 11.09
CA ASN A 182 -5.81 19.20 12.36
C ASN A 182 -7.08 18.50 12.91
N THR A 183 -7.44 18.83 14.14
CA THR A 183 -8.57 18.21 14.85
C THR A 183 -9.92 18.88 14.59
N ASP A 184 -9.96 19.99 13.85
CA ASP A 184 -11.20 20.55 13.31
C ASP A 184 -11.75 19.67 12.18
N ILE A 185 -10.86 18.97 11.47
CA ILE A 185 -11.19 18.04 10.38
C ILE A 185 -11.20 16.59 10.87
N ILE A 186 -10.17 16.18 11.61
CA ILE A 186 -10.03 14.81 12.09
C ILE A 186 -10.76 14.67 13.42
N THR A 187 -11.95 14.09 13.36
CA THR A 187 -12.83 13.90 14.52
C THR A 187 -13.09 12.43 14.78
N GLN A 188 -13.53 12.12 16.01
CA GLN A 188 -14.03 10.79 16.33
C GLN A 188 -15.32 10.51 15.54
N ARG A 189 -15.46 9.28 15.06
CA ARG A 189 -16.74 8.82 14.50
C ARG A 189 -17.67 8.34 15.62
N ASP A 190 -18.93 8.77 15.55
CA ASP A 190 -20.01 8.28 16.41
C ASP A 190 -20.33 6.81 16.06
N GLU A 191 -19.60 5.89 16.67
CA GLU A 191 -19.89 4.45 16.59
C GLU A 191 -20.30 3.93 17.99
N ASN A 192 -21.48 3.31 18.06
CA ASN A 192 -22.08 2.75 19.29
C ASN A 192 -21.36 1.51 19.88
N SER A 193 -20.15 1.18 19.41
CA SER A 193 -19.43 -0.02 19.84
C SER A 193 -18.31 0.33 20.80
N GLU A 194 -18.33 -0.27 21.99
CA GLU A 194 -17.28 -0.34 23.02
C GLU A 194 -15.92 0.22 22.57
N ILE A 195 -15.68 1.51 22.81
CA ILE A 195 -14.50 2.31 22.43
C ILE A 195 -13.23 1.90 23.23
N LYS A 196 -13.13 0.63 23.63
CA LYS A 196 -12.07 0.15 24.55
C LYS A 196 -10.75 -0.16 23.85
N GLN A 197 -10.77 -0.38 22.52
CA GLN A 197 -9.62 -0.91 21.77
C GLN A 197 -9.24 -0.09 20.54
N SER A 198 -10.16 0.72 19.99
CA SER A 198 -9.91 1.55 18.81
C SER A 198 -10.72 2.83 18.87
N VAL A 199 -10.19 3.91 18.28
CA VAL A 199 -10.93 5.14 17.98
C VAL A 199 -11.03 5.24 16.47
N PHE A 200 -12.24 5.18 15.92
CA PHE A 200 -12.47 5.36 14.48
C PHE A 200 -12.56 6.85 14.15
N LEU A 201 -11.99 7.24 13.02
CA LEU A 201 -11.83 8.64 12.64
C LEU A 201 -12.66 9.00 11.41
N ASN A 202 -13.18 10.22 11.42
CA ASN A 202 -13.69 10.92 10.26
C ASN A 202 -12.62 11.91 9.74
N GLY A 203 -12.83 12.45 8.53
CA GLY A 203 -12.01 13.52 7.97
C GLY A 203 -10.63 13.10 7.45
N VAL A 204 -10.11 11.90 7.79
CA VAL A 204 -8.83 11.43 7.22
C VAL A 204 -8.99 10.99 5.77
N ILE A 205 -9.98 10.16 5.47
CA ILE A 205 -10.30 9.64 4.14
C ILE A 205 -11.80 9.53 4.03
N ASP A 206 -12.34 9.72 2.82
CA ASP A 206 -13.76 9.48 2.56
C ASP A 206 -14.13 8.04 2.93
N ALA A 207 -15.20 7.86 3.70
CA ALA A 207 -15.67 6.56 4.16
C ALA A 207 -16.07 5.62 3.00
N LYS A 208 -16.34 6.17 1.81
CA LYS A 208 -16.52 5.38 0.58
C LYS A 208 -15.22 4.69 0.15
N TYR A 209 -14.06 5.32 0.34
CA TYR A 209 -12.78 4.84 -0.20
C TYR A 209 -11.87 4.19 0.84
N GLY A 210 -12.14 4.36 2.13
CA GLY A 210 -11.35 3.72 3.16
C GLY A 210 -11.87 3.99 4.56
N ASN A 211 -11.03 3.63 5.54
CA ASN A 211 -11.30 3.84 6.95
C ASN A 211 -9.99 4.04 7.70
N THR A 212 -10.01 4.96 8.66
CA THR A 212 -8.86 5.22 9.54
C THR A 212 -9.27 5.01 10.99
N LYS A 213 -8.37 4.41 11.77
CA LYS A 213 -8.56 4.24 13.21
C LYS A 213 -7.24 4.34 13.97
N ILE A 214 -7.32 4.78 15.21
CA ILE A 214 -6.23 4.67 16.18
C ILE A 214 -6.40 3.33 16.89
N TYR A 215 -5.42 2.44 16.75
CA TYR A 215 -5.50 1.11 17.34
C TYR A 215 -4.62 1.01 18.60
N LYS A 216 -5.26 0.84 19.76
CA LYS A 216 -4.61 0.81 21.08
C LYS A 216 -3.46 -0.19 21.15
N ALA A 217 -3.76 -1.46 20.86
CA ALA A 217 -2.81 -2.56 21.03
C ALA A 217 -1.57 -2.42 20.12
N LYS A 218 -1.74 -1.91 18.89
CA LYS A 218 -0.61 -1.70 17.96
C LYS A 218 0.12 -0.38 18.22
N LYS A 219 -0.49 0.58 18.91
CA LYS A 219 -0.01 1.97 19.08
C LYS A 219 0.28 2.63 17.73
N ARG A 220 -0.74 2.64 16.84
CA ARG A 220 -0.64 3.16 15.46
C ARG A 220 -1.92 3.88 15.03
N LEU A 221 -1.73 4.90 14.19
CA LEU A 221 -2.77 5.42 13.32
C LEU A 221 -2.82 4.54 12.05
N GLU A 222 -3.86 3.71 11.95
CA GLU A 222 -4.04 2.67 10.93
C GLU A 222 -4.97 3.15 9.81
N LEU A 223 -4.58 2.93 8.55
CA LEU A 223 -5.40 3.15 7.36
C LEU A 223 -5.71 1.80 6.68
N ARG A 224 -6.95 1.65 6.24
CA ARG A 224 -7.40 0.61 5.30
C ARG A 224 -8.15 1.25 4.15
N LEU A 225 -8.02 0.69 2.96
CA LEU A 225 -8.73 1.14 1.76
C LEU A 225 -9.93 0.24 1.47
N LYS A 226 -10.84 0.70 0.63
CA LYS A 226 -11.96 -0.06 0.05
C LYS A 226 -11.74 -0.21 -1.45
N PRO A 227 -10.95 -1.21 -1.89
CA PRO A 227 -10.49 -1.31 -3.28
C PRO A 227 -11.62 -1.41 -4.29
N LYS A 228 -12.71 -2.12 -3.98
CA LYS A 228 -13.84 -2.23 -4.91
C LYS A 228 -14.46 -0.87 -5.23
N ASN A 229 -14.68 -0.02 -4.22
CA ASN A 229 -15.25 1.32 -4.45
C ASN A 229 -14.28 2.22 -5.22
N LEU A 230 -12.97 2.10 -4.96
CA LEU A 230 -11.95 2.80 -5.73
C LEU A 230 -11.93 2.34 -7.20
N LEU A 231 -12.11 1.04 -7.46
CA LEU A 231 -12.18 0.49 -8.81
C LEU A 231 -13.43 0.99 -9.55
N ASP A 232 -14.59 0.85 -8.91
CA ASP A 232 -15.89 1.19 -9.50
C ASP A 232 -15.97 2.68 -9.90
N ASP A 233 -15.24 3.55 -9.18
CA ASP A 233 -15.19 4.99 -9.44
C ASP A 233 -13.98 5.45 -10.28
N GLY A 234 -13.14 4.54 -10.78
CA GLY A 234 -12.02 4.89 -11.67
C GLY A 234 -10.81 5.53 -10.98
N PHE A 235 -10.53 5.15 -9.74
CA PHE A 235 -9.34 5.56 -8.98
C PHE A 235 -8.23 4.50 -8.94
N LEU A 236 -8.37 3.41 -9.70
CA LEU A 236 -7.36 2.35 -9.80
C LEU A 236 -6.89 2.17 -11.24
N ILE A 237 -5.58 1.93 -11.41
CA ILE A 237 -5.01 1.36 -12.64
C ILE A 237 -4.86 -0.15 -12.43
N ALA A 238 -5.48 -0.96 -13.28
CA ALA A 238 -5.31 -2.41 -13.26
C ALA A 238 -3.99 -2.82 -13.93
N ILE A 239 -3.29 -3.76 -13.30
CA ILE A 239 -2.05 -4.37 -13.77
C ILE A 239 -2.26 -5.88 -13.85
N PRO A 240 -2.21 -6.47 -15.05
CA PRO A 240 -2.28 -7.91 -15.21
C PRO A 240 -1.22 -8.63 -14.38
N THR A 241 -1.62 -9.68 -13.67
CA THR A 241 -0.75 -10.54 -12.89
C THR A 241 -1.15 -12.01 -13.02
N GLN A 242 -0.37 -12.90 -12.42
CA GLN A 242 -0.59 -14.34 -12.44
C GLN A 242 -0.30 -14.95 -11.08
N SER A 243 -0.74 -16.20 -10.88
CA SER A 243 -0.29 -16.98 -9.72
C SER A 243 1.13 -17.51 -9.93
N PRO A 244 1.88 -17.70 -8.83
CA PRO A 244 3.10 -18.50 -8.85
C PRO A 244 2.85 -19.87 -9.47
N THR A 245 3.84 -20.38 -10.20
CA THR A 245 3.80 -21.71 -10.81
C THR A 245 3.65 -22.78 -9.74
N LYS A 246 2.91 -23.84 -10.06
CA LYS A 246 2.80 -25.01 -9.20
C LYS A 246 3.68 -26.13 -9.72
N GLU A 247 4.55 -26.66 -8.87
CA GLU A 247 5.43 -27.77 -9.20
C GLU A 247 6.02 -28.39 -7.92
N ASP A 248 6.33 -29.68 -7.94
CA ASP A 248 7.17 -30.28 -6.91
C ASP A 248 8.64 -30.23 -7.35
N ILE A 249 9.31 -29.13 -6.97
CA ILE A 249 10.73 -28.94 -7.32
C ILE A 249 11.62 -30.03 -6.72
N TYR A 250 11.28 -30.58 -5.55
CA TYR A 250 12.10 -31.61 -4.91
C TYR A 250 12.06 -32.93 -5.69
N GLU A 251 10.89 -33.33 -6.19
CA GLU A 251 10.78 -34.48 -7.09
C GLU A 251 11.43 -34.19 -8.45
N LEU A 252 11.19 -33.00 -9.00
CA LEU A 252 11.67 -32.63 -10.33
C LEU A 252 13.19 -32.64 -10.44
N VAL A 253 13.92 -32.14 -9.43
CA VAL A 253 15.40 -32.11 -9.45
C VAL A 253 16.04 -33.49 -9.33
N GLN A 254 15.29 -34.54 -8.99
CA GLN A 254 15.79 -35.92 -8.98
C GLN A 254 15.92 -36.50 -10.40
N ASP A 255 15.23 -35.91 -11.39
CA ASP A 255 15.27 -36.29 -12.80
C ASP A 255 15.83 -35.14 -13.64
N ARG A 256 17.09 -35.26 -14.04
CA ARG A 256 17.82 -34.19 -14.73
C ARG A 256 17.14 -33.75 -16.03
N ASP A 257 16.65 -34.68 -16.83
CA ASP A 257 16.09 -34.35 -18.15
C ASP A 257 14.78 -33.57 -17.99
N LYS A 258 13.93 -33.99 -17.04
CA LYS A 258 12.69 -33.26 -16.70
C LYS A 258 12.98 -31.88 -16.11
N PHE A 259 13.98 -31.78 -15.23
CA PHE A 259 14.37 -30.49 -14.66
C PHE A 259 14.89 -29.53 -15.73
N ASP A 260 15.73 -30.00 -16.66
CA ASP A 260 16.25 -29.19 -17.77
C ASP A 260 15.13 -28.73 -18.71
N GLU A 261 14.15 -29.59 -19.02
CA GLU A 261 12.97 -29.22 -19.80
C GLU A 261 12.13 -28.16 -19.08
N TYR A 262 11.87 -28.36 -17.79
CA TYR A 262 11.14 -27.41 -16.96
C TYR A 262 11.82 -26.03 -16.95
N MET A 263 13.14 -25.98 -16.75
CA MET A 263 13.88 -24.71 -16.73
C MET A 263 13.84 -23.99 -18.08
N LYS A 264 13.91 -24.72 -19.21
CA LYS A 264 13.73 -24.15 -20.56
C LYS A 264 12.32 -23.57 -20.73
N ASN A 265 11.29 -24.28 -20.27
CA ASN A 265 9.91 -23.83 -20.34
C ASN A 265 9.69 -22.58 -19.45
N LYS A 266 10.22 -22.58 -18.23
CA LYS A 266 10.16 -21.44 -17.29
C LYS A 266 10.82 -20.20 -17.90
N LEU A 267 12.01 -20.34 -18.49
CA LEU A 267 12.70 -19.25 -19.18
C LEU A 267 11.93 -18.75 -20.41
N THR A 268 11.41 -19.66 -21.25
CA THR A 268 10.62 -19.29 -22.43
C THR A 268 9.38 -18.49 -22.04
N LYS A 269 8.69 -18.92 -20.97
CA LYS A 269 7.54 -18.23 -20.41
C LYS A 269 7.90 -16.82 -19.91
N PHE A 270 9.03 -16.68 -19.21
CA PHE A 270 9.54 -15.36 -18.79
C PHE A 270 9.84 -14.44 -19.98
N LEU A 271 10.56 -14.93 -20.99
CA LEU A 271 10.88 -14.15 -22.19
C LEU A 271 9.61 -13.73 -22.96
N ALA A 272 8.55 -14.55 -22.94
CA ALA A 272 7.27 -14.16 -23.52
C ALA A 272 6.60 -13.00 -22.76
N TYR A 273 6.70 -12.97 -21.43
CA TYR A 273 6.19 -11.88 -20.60
C TYR A 273 7.02 -10.60 -20.68
N SER A 274 8.30 -10.71 -21.01
CA SER A 274 9.20 -9.56 -21.17
C SER A 274 9.09 -8.90 -22.55
N LYS A 275 8.29 -9.43 -23.47
CA LYS A 275 7.92 -8.75 -24.73
C LYS A 275 6.88 -7.67 -24.42
N ILE A 276 7.37 -6.55 -23.90
CA ILE A 276 6.59 -5.40 -23.43
C ILE A 276 6.52 -4.33 -24.52
#